data_AF-A0A534TNU8-F1
#
_entry.id   AF-A0A534TNU8-F1
#
_cell.length_a   1.000
_cell.length_b   1.000
_cell.length_c   1.000
_cell.angle_alpha   90.00
_cell.angle_beta   90.00
_cell.angle_gamma   90.00
#
_symmetry.space_group_name_H-M   'P 1'
#
loop_
_entity.id
_entity.type
_entity.pdbx_description
1 polymer ?
#
loop_
_entity_poly.entity_id
_entity_poly.type
_entity_poly.pdbx_seq_one_letter_code
_entity_poly.pdbx_strand_id
1 'polypeptide(L)'
;MSSHARDAQLPESPERRRDVLLAFLAAVVVLAGLQFTTPNLIGNDSYFHIRYAKVIREAGVRGFPPPFPWLPLTILAPDRYADHHMLFHLWLVPFTLGDLRIGGKLAGLAGAVTFVATFVWFLRRHGVGLVALALLALAASSADLLFRVNMTRVQALSLVCLLGGFHCALRERVWALGALGCVYAWLYDGFPLLFVAIAATVGATWICERRLPLAIVAAALGGVVAGLVVTPYFPEYFRFIVHHFGDKLLPGNESVRIGREWFPYDPASLLANALPAMCYVAFGVSVLTERGVRRDRDALAALAVAVV
;
A
#
# COMPACT_ATOMS: atom_id res chain seq x y z
N MET A 1 -18.65 18.57 -16.64
CA MET A 1 -17.70 19.35 -15.79
C MET A 1 -16.32 18.76 -15.99
N SER A 2 -15.36 19.55 -16.49
CA SER A 2 -14.00 19.06 -16.78
C SER A 2 -13.30 18.57 -15.50
N SER A 3 -12.40 17.58 -15.62
CA SER A 3 -11.67 17.02 -14.47
C SER A 3 -10.86 18.09 -13.70
N HIS A 4 -10.56 19.23 -14.34
CA HIS A 4 -9.87 20.36 -13.74
C HIS A 4 -10.67 21.10 -12.67
N ALA A 5 -12.01 21.11 -12.72
CA ALA A 5 -12.83 21.81 -11.74
C ALA A 5 -12.92 21.10 -10.37
N ARG A 6 -12.56 19.81 -10.29
CA ARG A 6 -12.62 19.03 -9.03
C ARG A 6 -11.37 19.21 -8.13
N ASP A 7 -10.31 19.85 -8.64
CA ASP A 7 -9.03 19.97 -7.92
C ASP A 7 -8.84 21.30 -7.16
N ALA A 8 -9.79 22.24 -7.26
CA ALA A 8 -9.71 23.52 -6.57
C ALA A 8 -10.04 23.38 -5.07
N GLN A 9 -9.01 23.23 -4.23
CA GLN A 9 -9.17 23.33 -2.78
C GLN A 9 -9.27 24.80 -2.35
N LEU A 10 -10.21 25.10 -1.45
CA LEU A 10 -10.21 26.36 -0.72
C LEU A 10 -8.92 26.46 0.12
N PRO A 11 -8.27 27.64 0.18
CA PRO A 11 -7.02 27.81 0.92
C PRO A 11 -7.22 27.51 2.42
N GLU A 12 -6.43 26.58 2.97
CA GLU A 12 -6.42 26.29 4.41
C GLU A 12 -5.91 27.49 5.21
N SER A 13 -6.53 27.76 6.37
CA SER A 13 -6.07 28.78 7.31
C SER A 13 -4.65 28.46 7.81
N PRO A 14 -3.85 29.48 8.17
CA PRO A 14 -2.48 29.28 8.67
C PRO A 14 -2.41 28.33 9.89
N GLU A 15 -3.36 28.45 10.81
CA GLU A 15 -3.46 27.60 12.01
C GLU A 15 -3.63 26.13 11.64
N ARG A 16 -4.56 25.83 10.72
CA ARG A 16 -4.81 24.46 10.28
C ARG A 16 -3.59 23.86 9.57
N ARG A 17 -2.85 24.66 8.80
CA ARG A 17 -1.58 24.22 8.18
C ARG A 17 -0.53 23.86 9.23
N ARG A 18 -0.39 24.71 10.26
CA ARG A 18 0.50 24.48 11.40
C ARG A 18 0.14 23.19 12.13
N ASP A 19 -1.13 22.99 12.44
CA ASP A 19 -1.57 21.82 13.21
C ASP A 19 -1.33 20.51 12.44
N VAL A 20 -1.56 20.50 11.12
CA VAL A 20 -1.22 19.35 10.26
C VAL A 20 0.29 19.11 10.22
N LEU A 21 1.10 20.17 10.13
CA LEU A 21 2.55 20.04 10.16
C LEU A 21 3.04 19.45 11.49
N LEU A 22 2.51 19.95 12.61
CA LEU A 22 2.85 19.44 13.94
C LEU A 22 2.44 17.98 14.11
N ALA A 23 1.24 17.60 13.68
CA ALA A 23 0.78 16.21 13.70
C ALA A 23 1.64 15.30 12.81
N PHE A 24 2.03 15.77 11.62
CA PHE A 24 2.94 15.06 10.73
C PHE A 24 4.32 14.85 11.37
N LEU A 25 4.92 15.91 11.92
CA LEU A 25 6.22 15.83 12.60
C LEU A 25 6.16 14.91 13.83
N ALA A 26 5.08 14.96 14.61
CA ALA A 26 4.85 14.04 15.71
C ALA A 26 4.80 12.58 15.24
N ALA A 27 4.09 12.30 14.14
CA ALA A 27 4.06 10.97 13.54
C ALA A 27 5.45 10.50 13.09
N VAL A 28 6.25 11.37 12.47
CA VAL A 28 7.63 11.06 12.07
C VAL A 28 8.49 10.72 13.29
N VAL A 29 8.37 11.49 14.38
CA VAL A 29 9.11 11.24 15.63
C VAL A 29 8.72 9.88 16.22
N VAL A 30 7.42 9.54 16.25
CA VAL A 30 6.96 8.23 16.74
C VAL A 30 7.51 7.10 15.86
N LEU A 31 7.40 7.21 14.53
CA LEU A 31 7.91 6.20 13.60
C LEU A 31 9.42 6.00 13.73
N ALA A 32 10.18 7.10 13.84
CA ALA A 32 11.62 7.05 14.07
C ALA A 32 11.94 6.42 15.43
N GLY A 33 11.23 6.83 16.49
CA GLY A 33 11.36 6.25 17.82
C GLY A 33 11.18 4.73 17.78
N LEU A 34 10.09 4.26 17.20
CA LEU A 34 9.79 2.84 17.00
C LEU A 34 10.92 2.12 16.25
N GLN A 35 11.42 2.70 15.16
CA GLN A 35 12.44 2.10 14.30
C GLN A 35 13.81 1.95 14.99
N PHE A 36 14.12 2.85 15.93
CA PHE A 36 15.40 2.89 16.63
C PHE A 36 15.33 2.39 18.09
N THR A 37 14.21 1.82 18.53
CA THR A 37 14.04 1.23 19.87
C THR A 37 15.01 0.07 20.17
N THR A 38 15.34 -0.73 19.16
CA THR A 38 16.28 -1.86 19.29
C THR A 38 17.43 -1.67 18.31
N PRO A 39 18.60 -2.33 18.48
CA PRO A 39 19.66 -2.28 17.48
C PRO A 39 19.35 -3.03 16.17
N ASN A 40 18.30 -3.85 16.16
CA ASN A 40 17.97 -4.79 15.09
C ASN A 40 16.90 -4.24 14.13
N LEU A 41 16.76 -4.89 12.98
CA LEU A 41 15.66 -4.61 12.05
C LEU A 41 14.33 -5.15 12.58
N ILE A 42 13.24 -4.43 12.31
CA ILE A 42 11.89 -4.88 12.65
C ILE A 42 11.51 -6.05 11.74
N GLY A 43 11.22 -7.21 12.33
CA GLY A 43 10.81 -8.42 11.63
C GLY A 43 11.93 -9.08 10.80
N ASN A 44 11.77 -10.37 10.54
CA ASN A 44 12.81 -11.19 9.91
C ASN A 44 13.01 -10.85 8.42
N ASP A 45 11.91 -10.59 7.71
CA ASP A 45 11.95 -10.32 6.27
C ASP A 45 12.75 -9.06 5.92
N SER A 46 12.83 -8.11 6.85
CA SER A 46 13.62 -6.88 6.67
C SER A 46 15.09 -7.18 6.39
N TYR A 47 15.66 -8.23 7.00
CA TYR A 47 17.04 -8.66 6.74
C TYR A 47 17.21 -9.21 5.33
N PHE A 48 16.24 -10.00 4.86
CA PHE A 48 16.25 -10.53 3.50
C PHE A 48 16.24 -9.39 2.49
N HIS A 49 15.28 -8.46 2.61
CA HIS A 49 15.10 -7.38 1.63
C HIS A 49 16.31 -6.47 1.51
N ILE A 50 16.88 -6.01 2.63
CA ILE A 50 18.06 -5.12 2.58
C ILE A 50 19.30 -5.87 2.11
N ARG A 51 19.44 -7.16 2.44
CA ARG A 51 20.57 -7.97 1.97
C ARG A 51 20.47 -8.24 0.47
N TYR A 52 19.28 -8.56 -0.03
CA TYR A 52 19.08 -8.82 -1.45
C TYR A 52 19.22 -7.54 -2.28
N ALA A 53 18.78 -6.38 -1.77
CA ALA A 53 19.08 -5.09 -2.38
C ALA A 53 20.59 -4.82 -2.51
N LYS A 54 21.41 -5.26 -1.54
CA LYS A 54 22.88 -5.18 -1.64
C LYS A 54 23.42 -6.08 -2.75
N VAL A 55 22.87 -7.28 -2.94
CA VAL A 55 23.22 -8.18 -4.05
C VAL A 55 22.91 -7.52 -5.39
N ILE A 56 21.73 -6.91 -5.53
CA ILE A 56 21.35 -6.15 -6.74
C ILE A 56 22.33 -5.01 -7.00
N ARG A 57 22.69 -4.24 -5.96
CA ARG A 57 23.69 -3.17 -6.08
C ARG A 57 25.04 -3.70 -6.56
N GLU A 58 25.52 -4.79 -5.98
CA GLU A 58 26.83 -5.39 -6.28
C GLU A 58 26.87 -5.99 -7.69
N ALA A 59 25.76 -6.54 -8.18
CA ALA A 59 25.64 -7.02 -9.56
C ALA A 59 25.66 -5.87 -10.59
N GLY A 60 25.16 -4.69 -10.19
CA GLY A 60 25.07 -3.51 -11.05
C GLY A 60 24.10 -3.69 -12.22
N VAL A 61 24.02 -2.67 -13.08
CA VAL A 61 23.03 -2.63 -14.19
C VAL A 61 23.21 -3.79 -15.17
N ARG A 62 24.45 -4.18 -15.48
CA ARG A 62 24.75 -5.27 -16.43
C ARG A 62 24.49 -6.66 -15.85
N GLY A 63 24.50 -6.80 -14.52
CA GLY A 63 24.24 -8.05 -13.82
C GLY A 63 22.78 -8.19 -13.37
N PHE A 64 21.89 -7.31 -13.81
CA PHE A 64 20.48 -7.35 -13.43
C PHE A 64 19.66 -8.16 -14.44
N PRO A 65 18.80 -9.10 -13.99
CA PRO A 65 18.60 -9.52 -12.60
C PRO A 65 19.74 -10.41 -12.07
N PRO A 66 20.17 -10.26 -10.80
CA PRO A 66 21.22 -11.11 -10.24
C PRO A 66 20.73 -12.54 -10.00
N PRO A 67 21.64 -13.53 -9.96
CA PRO A 67 21.26 -14.91 -9.67
C PRO A 67 20.73 -15.07 -8.23
N PHE A 68 19.74 -15.95 -8.06
CA PHE A 68 19.12 -16.26 -6.77
C PHE A 68 19.28 -17.76 -6.40
N PRO A 69 20.41 -18.18 -5.79
CA PRO A 69 20.70 -19.59 -5.54
C PRO A 69 20.11 -20.18 -4.25
N TRP A 70 19.48 -19.36 -3.39
CA TRP A 70 19.27 -19.73 -1.97
C TRP A 70 18.05 -20.61 -1.68
N LEU A 71 17.09 -20.74 -2.60
CA LEU A 71 15.84 -21.49 -2.37
C LEU A 71 15.56 -22.58 -3.42
N PRO A 72 16.50 -23.49 -3.69
CA PRO A 72 16.44 -24.45 -4.81
C PRO A 72 15.27 -25.44 -4.74
N LEU A 73 14.70 -25.67 -3.55
CA LEU A 73 13.61 -26.63 -3.34
C LEU A 73 12.22 -25.98 -3.26
N THR A 74 12.09 -24.72 -3.65
CA THR A 74 10.84 -23.94 -3.51
C THR A 74 10.33 -23.44 -4.86
N ILE A 75 9.17 -22.77 -4.88
CA ILE A 75 8.69 -22.03 -6.07
C ILE A 75 9.63 -20.89 -6.50
N LEU A 76 10.61 -20.54 -5.67
CA LEU A 76 11.66 -19.53 -5.91
C LEU A 76 13.01 -20.16 -6.27
N ALA A 77 13.02 -21.37 -6.84
CA ALA A 77 14.26 -22.02 -7.27
C ALA A 77 14.99 -21.22 -8.37
N PRO A 78 16.33 -21.35 -8.50
CA PRO A 78 17.15 -20.47 -9.32
C PRO A 78 16.72 -20.35 -10.79
N ASP A 79 16.20 -21.44 -11.35
CA ASP A 79 15.75 -21.56 -12.73
C ASP A 79 14.36 -20.94 -12.99
N ARG A 80 13.59 -20.67 -11.93
CA ARG A 80 12.23 -20.12 -11.97
C ARG A 80 12.03 -18.89 -11.08
N TYR A 81 13.11 -18.31 -10.58
CA TYR A 81 13.04 -17.20 -9.64
C TYR A 81 12.52 -15.94 -10.34
N ALA A 82 11.53 -15.30 -9.72
CA ALA A 82 11.09 -13.97 -10.06
C ALA A 82 11.06 -13.08 -8.83
N ASP A 83 11.70 -11.92 -8.93
CA ASP A 83 11.64 -10.92 -7.87
C ASP A 83 10.29 -10.19 -7.89
N HIS A 84 9.33 -10.72 -7.13
CA HIS A 84 8.00 -10.15 -6.96
C HIS A 84 7.99 -8.83 -6.17
N HIS A 85 9.14 -8.38 -5.69
CA HIS A 85 9.35 -7.10 -5.01
C HIS A 85 10.40 -6.24 -5.75
N MET A 86 10.52 -6.39 -7.07
CA MET A 86 11.59 -5.79 -7.88
C MET A 86 11.82 -4.29 -7.60
N LEU A 87 10.79 -3.44 -7.73
CA LEU A 87 10.96 -2.00 -7.49
C LEU A 87 11.24 -1.69 -6.02
N PHE A 88 10.74 -2.52 -5.10
CA PHE A 88 11.02 -2.34 -3.69
C PHE A 88 12.51 -2.59 -3.39
N HIS A 89 13.10 -3.67 -3.92
CA HIS A 89 14.52 -3.90 -3.76
C HIS A 89 15.38 -2.84 -4.48
N LEU A 90 14.95 -2.34 -5.64
CA LEU A 90 15.62 -1.22 -6.31
C LEU A 90 15.56 0.07 -5.48
N TRP A 91 14.44 0.36 -4.83
CA TRP A 91 14.32 1.48 -3.90
C TRP A 91 15.23 1.34 -2.67
N LEU A 92 15.50 0.10 -2.22
CA LEU A 92 16.42 -0.19 -1.12
C LEU A 92 17.90 -0.01 -1.47
N VAL A 93 18.28 -0.14 -2.75
CA VAL A 93 19.69 -0.05 -3.21
C VAL A 93 20.47 1.11 -2.59
N PRO A 94 20.01 2.39 -2.61
CA PRO A 94 20.78 3.50 -2.02
C PRO A 94 21.01 3.33 -0.51
N PHE A 95 20.13 2.65 0.20
CA PHE A 95 20.24 2.43 1.65
C PHE A 95 21.22 1.31 2.01
N THR A 96 21.75 0.59 1.04
CA THR A 96 22.74 -0.46 1.30
C THR A 96 24.16 0.08 1.48
N LEU A 97 24.36 1.38 1.25
CA LEU A 97 25.65 2.07 1.38
C LEU A 97 26.02 2.21 2.86
N GLY A 98 26.73 1.22 3.40
CA GLY A 98 27.19 1.19 4.79
C GLY A 98 26.67 -0.02 5.58
N ASP A 99 26.40 0.20 6.87
CA ASP A 99 25.80 -0.83 7.74
C ASP A 99 24.36 -1.11 7.29
N LEU A 100 24.07 -2.35 6.90
CA LEU A 100 22.76 -2.74 6.37
C LEU A 100 21.64 -2.67 7.41
N ARG A 101 21.93 -2.76 8.71
CA ARG A 101 20.92 -2.60 9.75
C ARG A 101 20.49 -1.14 9.83
N ILE A 102 21.45 -0.21 9.82
CA ILE A 102 21.14 1.23 9.78
C ILE A 102 20.44 1.58 8.47
N GLY A 103 20.96 1.09 7.34
CA GLY A 103 20.36 1.24 6.03
C GLY A 103 18.91 0.77 5.96
N GLY A 104 18.65 -0.46 6.41
CA GLY A 104 17.29 -1.03 6.45
C GLY A 104 16.36 -0.20 7.33
N LYS A 105 16.82 0.28 8.48
CA LYS A 105 16.03 1.17 9.35
C LYS A 105 15.64 2.46 8.66
N LEU A 106 16.61 3.14 8.07
CA LEU A 106 16.40 4.39 7.35
C LEU A 106 15.46 4.20 6.16
N ALA A 107 15.61 3.09 5.43
CA ALA A 107 14.69 2.73 4.38
C ALA A 107 13.27 2.55 4.93
N GLY A 108 13.06 1.66 5.90
CA GLY A 108 11.73 1.43 6.50
C GLY A 108 11.06 2.73 6.98
N LEU A 109 11.83 3.59 7.66
CA LEU A 109 11.36 4.92 8.07
C LEU A 109 11.00 5.80 6.87
N ALA A 110 11.83 5.86 5.83
CA ALA A 110 11.54 6.62 4.62
C ALA A 110 10.27 6.13 3.92
N GLY A 111 10.04 4.82 3.88
CA GLY A 111 8.80 4.22 3.38
C GLY A 111 7.58 4.66 4.21
N ALA A 112 7.67 4.53 5.54
CA ALA A 112 6.61 4.92 6.47
C ALA A 112 6.28 6.43 6.37
N VAL A 113 7.30 7.29 6.30
CA VAL A 113 7.12 8.74 6.13
C VAL A 113 6.48 9.07 4.78
N THR A 114 6.89 8.38 3.71
CA THR A 114 6.26 8.54 2.39
C THR A 114 4.79 8.15 2.42
N PHE A 115 4.44 7.07 3.12
CA PHE A 115 3.05 6.66 3.34
C PHE A 115 2.26 7.74 4.09
N VAL A 116 2.75 8.22 5.25
CA VAL A 116 2.06 9.26 6.03
C VAL A 116 1.90 10.56 5.22
N ALA A 117 2.93 10.96 4.48
CA ALA A 117 2.86 12.13 3.59
C ALA A 117 1.80 11.95 2.49
N THR A 118 1.73 10.75 1.90
CA THR A 118 0.73 10.40 0.88
C THR A 118 -0.68 10.38 1.48
N PHE A 119 -0.83 9.89 2.71
CA PHE A 119 -2.11 9.93 3.43
C PHE A 119 -2.58 11.36 3.69
N VAL A 120 -1.71 12.25 4.18
CA VAL A 120 -2.01 13.69 4.34
C VAL A 120 -2.38 14.34 3.01
N TRP A 121 -1.61 14.05 1.95
CA TRP A 121 -1.90 14.54 0.60
C TRP A 121 -3.28 14.08 0.12
N PHE A 122 -3.60 12.79 0.28
CA PHE A 122 -4.88 12.20 -0.12
C PHE A 122 -6.04 12.89 0.59
N LEU A 123 -5.99 12.98 1.92
CA LEU A 123 -7.03 13.62 2.73
C LEU A 123 -7.27 15.07 2.31
N ARG A 124 -6.19 15.84 2.10
CA ARG A 124 -6.29 17.22 1.62
C ARG A 124 -6.95 17.28 0.25
N ARG A 125 -6.49 16.48 -0.72
CA ARG A 125 -7.05 16.47 -2.08
C ARG A 125 -8.54 16.13 -2.13
N HIS A 126 -9.04 15.39 -1.15
CA HIS A 126 -10.46 15.06 -1.02
C HIS A 126 -11.22 15.94 0.00
N GLY A 127 -10.65 17.09 0.39
CA GLY A 127 -11.36 18.13 1.15
C GLY A 127 -11.58 17.79 2.63
N VAL A 128 -10.86 16.82 3.18
CA VAL A 128 -11.04 16.40 4.59
C VAL A 128 -10.55 17.50 5.53
N GLY A 129 -11.47 18.01 6.36
CA GLY A 129 -11.25 19.05 7.38
C GLY A 129 -10.24 18.67 8.46
N LEU A 130 -10.41 17.46 8.99
CA LEU A 130 -9.82 17.01 10.25
C LEU A 130 -8.56 16.16 10.03
N VAL A 131 -7.62 16.67 9.22
CA VAL A 131 -6.41 15.91 8.83
C VAL A 131 -5.54 15.55 10.05
N ALA A 132 -5.36 16.48 11.00
CA ALA A 132 -4.60 16.20 12.22
C ALA A 132 -5.24 15.08 13.06
N LEU A 133 -6.57 15.09 13.20
CA LEU A 133 -7.30 14.03 13.88
C LEU A 133 -7.18 12.69 13.13
N ALA A 134 -7.24 12.70 11.80
CA ALA A 134 -7.05 11.51 10.99
C ALA A 134 -5.63 10.93 11.13
N LEU A 135 -4.60 11.77 11.29
CA LEU A 135 -3.24 11.31 11.61
C LEU A 135 -3.14 10.67 12.99
N LEU A 136 -3.80 11.25 13.99
CA LEU A 136 -3.88 10.65 15.33
C LEU A 136 -4.64 9.31 15.28
N ALA A 137 -5.74 9.25 14.54
CA ALA A 137 -6.50 8.01 14.34
C ALA A 137 -5.66 6.95 13.62
N LEU A 138 -4.88 7.33 12.60
CA LEU A 138 -3.96 6.43 11.92
C LEU A 138 -2.90 5.89 12.89
N ALA A 139 -2.29 6.75 13.72
CA ALA A 139 -1.32 6.34 14.72
C ALA A 139 -1.93 5.43 15.80
N ALA A 140 -3.19 5.66 16.17
CA ALA A 140 -3.91 4.86 17.15
C ALA A 140 -4.65 3.64 16.52
N SER A 141 -4.54 3.45 15.20
CA SER A 141 -5.43 2.52 14.49
C SER A 141 -5.15 1.06 14.79
N SER A 142 -3.88 0.65 14.87
CA SER A 142 -3.47 -0.73 15.16
C SER A 142 -1.98 -0.82 15.41
N ALA A 143 -1.59 -1.61 16.42
CA ALA A 143 -0.19 -1.93 16.68
C ALA A 143 0.42 -2.73 15.51
N ASP A 144 -0.35 -3.62 14.90
CA ASP A 144 0.10 -4.43 13.76
C ASP A 144 0.24 -3.59 12.48
N LEU A 145 -0.61 -2.58 12.28
CA LEU A 145 -0.40 -1.61 11.20
C LEU A 145 0.92 -0.89 11.41
N LEU A 146 1.14 -0.30 12.59
CA LEU A 146 2.37 0.42 12.92
C LEU A 146 3.62 -0.46 12.76
N PHE A 147 3.54 -1.72 13.19
CA PHE A 147 4.61 -2.69 12.99
C PHE A 147 4.89 -2.89 11.49
N ARG A 148 3.87 -3.20 10.69
CA ARG A 148 4.02 -3.51 9.25
C ARG A 148 4.49 -2.33 8.42
N VAL A 149 4.03 -1.10 8.71
CA VAL A 149 4.47 0.08 7.96
C VAL A 149 5.90 0.49 8.31
N ASN A 150 6.43 0.07 9.47
CA ASN A 150 7.78 0.41 9.91
C ASN A 150 8.82 -0.68 9.61
N MET A 151 8.37 -1.89 9.24
CA MET A 151 9.25 -2.92 8.68
C MET A 151 9.94 -2.42 7.40
N THR A 152 11.19 -2.86 7.18
CA THR A 152 11.90 -2.68 5.89
C THR A 152 11.33 -3.66 4.86
N ARG A 153 10.05 -3.50 4.57
CA ARG A 153 9.26 -4.33 3.68
C ARG A 153 8.25 -3.47 2.92
N VAL A 154 7.71 -4.01 1.84
CA VAL A 154 6.96 -3.28 0.83
C VAL A 154 5.64 -2.63 1.30
N GLN A 155 5.11 -2.99 2.46
CA GLN A 155 3.75 -2.60 2.89
C GLN A 155 3.52 -1.08 2.89
N ALA A 156 4.49 -0.29 3.37
CA ALA A 156 4.35 1.15 3.38
C ALA A 156 4.22 1.74 1.95
N LEU A 157 5.07 1.30 1.01
CA LEU A 157 4.99 1.75 -0.37
C LEU A 157 3.78 1.17 -1.12
N SER A 158 3.33 -0.02 -0.73
CA SER A 158 2.07 -0.60 -1.19
C SER A 158 0.88 0.30 -0.84
N LEU A 159 0.83 0.84 0.37
CA LEU A 159 -0.20 1.81 0.77
C LEU A 159 -0.11 3.14 0.01
N VAL A 160 1.10 3.57 -0.37
CA VAL A 160 1.29 4.73 -1.27
C VAL A 160 0.64 4.47 -2.64
N CYS A 161 0.91 3.29 -3.24
CA CYS A 161 0.28 2.89 -4.49
C CYS A 161 -1.25 2.77 -4.36
N LEU A 162 -1.76 2.20 -3.27
CA LEU A 162 -3.20 2.07 -3.04
C LEU A 162 -3.90 3.42 -2.90
N LEU A 163 -3.35 4.35 -2.12
CA LEU A 163 -3.91 5.70 -1.98
C LEU A 163 -3.82 6.50 -3.29
N GLY A 164 -2.70 6.40 -4.00
CA GLY A 164 -2.52 7.03 -5.30
C GLY A 164 -3.47 6.45 -6.37
N GLY A 165 -3.62 5.14 -6.39
CA GLY A 165 -4.53 4.41 -7.27
C GLY A 165 -5.99 4.73 -6.97
N PHE A 166 -6.35 4.78 -5.70
CA PHE A 166 -7.70 5.18 -5.27
C PHE A 166 -8.00 6.62 -5.68
N HIS A 167 -7.07 7.55 -5.46
CA HIS A 167 -7.20 8.92 -5.96
C HIS A 167 -7.39 8.97 -7.48
N CYS A 168 -6.57 8.24 -8.24
CA CYS A 168 -6.69 8.20 -9.70
C CYS A 168 -8.02 7.60 -10.15
N ALA A 169 -8.53 6.58 -9.47
CA ALA A 169 -9.83 5.99 -9.73
C ALA A 169 -10.97 7.00 -9.46
N LEU A 170 -10.98 7.64 -8.28
CA LEU A 170 -11.96 8.67 -7.92
C LEU A 170 -11.95 9.85 -8.91
N ARG A 171 -10.77 10.25 -9.39
CA ARG A 171 -10.61 11.35 -10.36
C ARG A 171 -10.68 10.90 -11.81
N GLU A 172 -10.91 9.61 -12.07
CA GLU A 172 -10.95 8.99 -13.41
C GLU A 172 -9.74 9.33 -14.28
N ARG A 173 -8.55 9.44 -13.64
CA ARG A 173 -7.28 9.66 -14.30
C ARG A 173 -6.75 8.34 -14.88
N VAL A 174 -7.37 7.89 -15.97
CA VAL A 174 -7.16 6.55 -16.55
C VAL A 174 -5.70 6.25 -16.88
N TRP A 175 -4.98 7.16 -17.51
CA TRP A 175 -3.57 6.94 -17.88
C TRP A 175 -2.67 6.82 -16.64
N ALA A 176 -2.89 7.68 -15.65
CA ALA A 176 -2.15 7.62 -14.39
C ALA A 176 -2.46 6.33 -13.63
N LEU A 177 -3.73 5.88 -13.64
CA LEU A 177 -4.14 4.62 -13.03
C LEU A 177 -3.51 3.41 -13.70
N GLY A 178 -3.45 3.37 -15.04
CA GLY A 178 -2.78 2.31 -15.78
C GLY A 178 -1.28 2.28 -15.53
N ALA A 179 -0.60 3.44 -15.58
CA ALA A 179 0.82 3.52 -15.24
C ALA A 179 1.09 3.07 -13.79
N LEU A 180 0.24 3.49 -12.85
CA LEU A 180 0.32 3.06 -11.46
C LEU A 180 0.09 1.56 -11.30
N GLY A 181 -0.85 0.96 -12.03
CA GLY A 181 -1.07 -0.49 -12.03
C GLY A 181 0.17 -1.27 -12.47
N CYS A 182 0.87 -0.79 -13.50
CA CYS A 182 2.13 -1.37 -13.97
C CYS A 182 3.23 -1.24 -12.90
N VAL A 183 3.41 -0.04 -12.33
CA VAL A 183 4.39 0.20 -11.26
C VAL A 183 4.09 -0.65 -10.04
N TYR A 184 2.81 -0.78 -9.67
CA TYR A 184 2.42 -1.53 -8.48
C TYR A 184 2.67 -3.03 -8.67
N ALA A 185 2.43 -3.57 -9.87
CA ALA A 185 2.80 -4.94 -10.20
C ALA A 185 4.31 -5.19 -10.09
N TRP A 186 5.17 -4.24 -10.47
CA TRP A 186 6.62 -4.41 -10.26
C TRP A 186 7.06 -4.18 -8.80
N LEU A 187 6.25 -3.48 -8.02
CA LEU A 187 6.55 -3.15 -6.62
C LEU A 187 6.16 -4.29 -5.69
N TYR A 188 4.98 -4.87 -5.87
CA TYR A 188 4.39 -5.81 -4.94
C TYR A 188 3.45 -6.80 -5.63
N ASP A 189 3.58 -8.09 -5.33
CA ASP A 189 2.62 -9.12 -5.72
C ASP A 189 1.21 -8.90 -5.15
N GLY A 190 1.06 -8.13 -4.07
CA GLY A 190 -0.24 -7.69 -3.55
C GLY A 190 -0.98 -6.64 -4.41
N PHE A 191 -0.54 -6.38 -5.64
CA PHE A 191 -1.21 -5.46 -6.57
C PHE A 191 -2.72 -5.72 -6.79
N PRO A 192 -3.29 -6.95 -6.65
CA PRO A 192 -4.73 -7.15 -6.80
C PRO A 192 -5.58 -6.32 -5.84
N LEU A 193 -5.02 -5.89 -4.70
CA LEU A 193 -5.69 -4.99 -3.75
C LEU A 193 -6.10 -3.65 -4.39
N LEU A 194 -5.44 -3.22 -5.47
CA LEU A 194 -5.85 -2.03 -6.23
C LEU A 194 -7.28 -2.18 -6.78
N PHE A 195 -7.70 -3.39 -7.13
CA PHE A 195 -9.04 -3.65 -7.66
C PHE A 195 -10.14 -3.51 -6.59
N VAL A 196 -9.82 -3.61 -5.30
CA VAL A 196 -10.76 -3.30 -4.21
C VAL A 196 -11.14 -1.81 -4.26
N ALA A 197 -10.15 -0.92 -4.36
CA ALA A 197 -10.38 0.52 -4.46
C ALA A 197 -11.12 0.90 -5.75
N ILE A 198 -10.81 0.22 -6.87
CA ILE A 198 -11.50 0.42 -8.15
C ILE A 198 -12.96 -0.05 -8.06
N ALA A 199 -13.20 -1.24 -7.52
CA ALA A 199 -14.56 -1.79 -7.35
C ALA A 199 -15.40 -0.89 -6.43
N ALA A 200 -14.83 -0.42 -5.31
CA ALA A 200 -15.47 0.56 -4.43
C ALA A 200 -15.83 1.85 -5.18
N THR A 201 -14.92 2.37 -6.00
CA THR A 201 -15.15 3.57 -6.82
C THR A 201 -16.26 3.34 -7.86
N VAL A 202 -16.23 2.22 -8.58
CA VAL A 202 -17.25 1.84 -9.57
C VAL A 202 -18.61 1.70 -8.89
N GLY A 203 -18.68 1.00 -7.76
CA GLY A 203 -19.91 0.79 -6.99
C GLY A 203 -20.50 2.10 -6.48
N ALA A 204 -19.68 2.97 -5.89
CA ALA A 204 -20.13 4.29 -5.46
C ALA A 204 -20.60 5.16 -6.63
N THR A 205 -19.88 5.14 -7.76
CA THR A 205 -20.28 5.86 -8.99
C THR A 205 -21.61 5.34 -9.53
N TRP A 206 -21.81 4.02 -9.51
CA TRP A 206 -23.09 3.43 -9.92
C TRP A 206 -24.24 3.86 -9.01
N ILE A 207 -24.06 3.81 -7.70
CA ILE A 207 -25.10 4.17 -6.73
C ILE A 207 -25.49 5.63 -6.83
N CYS A 208 -24.50 6.53 -6.92
CA CYS A 208 -24.69 7.98 -6.91
C CYS A 208 -25.03 8.57 -8.29
N GLU A 209 -24.36 8.10 -9.35
CA GLU A 209 -24.42 8.69 -10.69
C GLU A 209 -25.12 7.79 -11.72
N ARG A 210 -25.42 6.51 -11.40
CA ARG A 210 -25.95 5.50 -12.35
C ARG A 210 -25.09 5.32 -13.60
N ARG A 211 -23.78 5.50 -13.43
CA ARG A 211 -22.78 5.36 -14.48
C ARG A 211 -21.75 4.31 -14.10
N LEU A 212 -21.31 3.54 -15.08
CA LEU A 212 -20.22 2.57 -14.94
C LEU A 212 -18.94 3.12 -15.57
N PRO A 213 -17.94 3.54 -14.79
CA PRO A 213 -16.69 4.06 -15.33
C PRO A 213 -15.77 2.91 -15.79
N LEU A 214 -16.14 2.17 -16.84
CA LEU A 214 -15.39 1.01 -17.32
C LEU A 214 -13.94 1.36 -17.74
N ALA A 215 -13.69 2.61 -18.11
CA ALA A 215 -12.37 3.09 -18.49
C ALA A 215 -11.34 2.97 -17.35
N ILE A 216 -11.72 3.18 -16.08
CA ILE A 216 -10.80 2.99 -14.96
C ILE A 216 -10.46 1.52 -14.73
N VAL A 217 -11.42 0.62 -14.97
CA VAL A 217 -11.23 -0.84 -14.87
C VAL A 217 -10.27 -1.31 -15.97
N ALA A 218 -10.56 -0.95 -17.23
CA ALA A 218 -9.73 -1.30 -18.37
C ALA A 218 -8.31 -0.76 -18.25
N ALA A 219 -8.15 0.50 -17.79
CA ALA A 219 -6.83 1.09 -17.60
C ALA A 219 -6.01 0.37 -16.52
N ALA A 220 -6.60 0.05 -15.37
CA ALA A 220 -5.92 -0.68 -14.31
C ALA A 220 -5.54 -2.11 -14.73
N LEU A 221 -6.46 -2.83 -15.39
CA LEU A 221 -6.18 -4.16 -15.94
C LEU A 221 -5.06 -4.11 -16.97
N GLY A 222 -5.12 -3.17 -17.93
CA GLY A 222 -4.09 -2.98 -18.93
C GLY A 222 -2.73 -2.66 -18.33
N GLY A 223 -2.71 -1.80 -17.29
CA GLY A 223 -1.51 -1.48 -16.52
C GLY A 223 -0.89 -2.68 -15.83
N VAL A 224 -1.71 -3.45 -15.09
CA VAL A 224 -1.25 -4.66 -14.40
C VAL A 224 -0.74 -5.71 -15.39
N VAL A 225 -1.47 -5.96 -16.48
CA VAL A 225 -1.05 -6.90 -17.53
C VAL A 225 0.27 -6.44 -18.15
N ALA A 226 0.41 -5.14 -18.45
CA ALA A 226 1.68 -4.58 -18.91
C ALA A 226 2.80 -4.80 -17.90
N GLY A 227 2.56 -4.61 -16.60
CA GLY A 227 3.57 -4.87 -15.56
C GLY A 227 3.98 -6.34 -15.46
N LEU A 228 3.04 -7.27 -15.62
CA LEU A 228 3.30 -8.72 -15.59
C LEU A 228 4.08 -9.21 -16.82
N VAL A 229 3.91 -8.55 -17.98
CA VAL A 229 4.57 -8.93 -19.24
C VAL A 229 5.89 -8.18 -19.44
N VAL A 230 5.90 -6.87 -19.20
CA VAL A 230 7.06 -5.99 -19.36
C VAL A 230 7.87 -6.03 -18.06
N THR A 231 8.48 -7.17 -17.78
CA THR A 231 9.36 -7.34 -16.61
C THR A 231 10.58 -8.16 -17.04
N PRO A 232 11.78 -7.90 -16.48
CA PRO A 232 12.96 -8.71 -16.76
C PRO A 232 12.80 -10.18 -16.30
N TYR A 233 11.76 -10.47 -15.52
CA TYR A 233 11.46 -11.81 -15.00
C TYR A 233 10.35 -12.53 -15.79
N PHE A 234 9.95 -12.06 -16.97
CA PHE A 234 8.96 -12.75 -17.79
C PHE A 234 9.57 -14.02 -18.41
N PRO A 235 8.89 -15.20 -18.38
CA PRO A 235 7.52 -15.44 -17.92
C PRO A 235 7.39 -15.91 -16.47
N GLU A 236 8.50 -16.10 -15.75
CA GLU A 236 8.50 -16.66 -14.40
C GLU A 236 7.73 -15.81 -13.39
N TYR A 237 7.70 -14.49 -13.55
CA TYR A 237 6.90 -13.64 -12.67
C TYR A 237 5.39 -13.93 -12.80
N PHE A 238 4.91 -14.14 -14.02
CA PHE A 238 3.52 -14.53 -14.24
C PHE A 238 3.22 -15.90 -13.60
N ARG A 239 4.11 -16.88 -13.77
CA ARG A 239 3.96 -18.21 -13.13
C ARG A 239 3.95 -18.11 -11.61
N PHE A 240 4.85 -17.30 -11.04
CA PHE A 240 4.89 -17.04 -9.61
C PHE A 240 3.55 -16.50 -9.12
N ILE A 241 2.97 -15.51 -9.79
CA ILE A 241 1.66 -14.93 -9.44
C ILE A 241 0.55 -15.99 -9.49
N VAL A 242 0.53 -16.84 -10.52
CA VAL A 242 -0.45 -17.93 -10.63
C VAL A 242 -0.33 -18.92 -9.46
N HIS A 243 0.89 -19.35 -9.10
CA HIS A 243 1.10 -20.23 -7.94
C HIS A 243 0.75 -19.53 -6.62
N HIS A 244 1.22 -18.29 -6.45
CA HIS A 244 1.05 -17.51 -5.24
C HIS A 244 -0.42 -17.29 -4.87
N PHE A 245 -1.28 -17.04 -5.87
CA PHE A 245 -2.72 -16.86 -5.65
C PHE A 245 -3.49 -18.17 -5.76
N GLY A 246 -3.15 -19.03 -6.71
CA GLY A 246 -3.85 -20.30 -6.94
C GLY A 246 -3.88 -21.17 -5.69
N ASP A 247 -2.74 -21.32 -5.03
CA ASP A 247 -2.63 -22.16 -3.83
C ASP A 247 -3.36 -21.57 -2.61
N LYS A 248 -3.62 -20.25 -2.59
CA LYS A 248 -4.32 -19.57 -1.49
C LYS A 248 -5.84 -19.48 -1.71
N LEU A 249 -6.28 -19.42 -2.96
CA LEU A 249 -7.69 -19.24 -3.32
C LEU A 249 -8.42 -20.57 -3.51
N LEU A 250 -7.69 -21.67 -3.75
CA LEU A 250 -8.25 -23.00 -3.94
C LEU A 250 -8.17 -23.82 -2.64
N PRO A 251 -9.31 -24.10 -1.97
CA PRO A 251 -9.32 -24.89 -0.75
C PRO A 251 -8.77 -26.30 -0.99
N GLY A 252 -7.91 -26.80 -0.10
CA GLY A 252 -7.43 -28.19 -0.11
C GLY A 252 -5.96 -28.39 -0.52
N ASN A 253 -5.23 -27.34 -0.92
CA ASN A 253 -3.80 -27.43 -1.23
C ASN A 253 -2.87 -27.18 -0.01
N GLU A 254 -3.42 -26.86 1.16
CA GLU A 254 -2.64 -26.57 2.37
C GLU A 254 -2.31 -27.86 3.14
N SER A 255 -1.25 -28.56 2.74
CA SER A 255 -0.76 -29.75 3.47
C SER A 255 0.11 -29.42 4.69
N VAL A 256 0.40 -28.13 4.94
CA VAL A 256 1.31 -27.65 5.97
C VAL A 256 0.63 -26.60 6.84
N ARG A 257 0.72 -26.76 8.16
CA ARG A 257 0.18 -25.80 9.12
C ARG A 257 0.94 -24.48 9.03
N ILE A 258 0.33 -23.48 8.42
CA ILE A 258 0.83 -22.10 8.37
C ILE A 258 0.56 -21.37 9.69
N GLY A 259 1.29 -20.28 9.92
CA GLY A 259 1.16 -19.49 11.15
C GLY A 259 -0.20 -18.79 11.27
N ARG A 260 -0.55 -18.35 12.48
CA ARG A 260 -1.82 -17.65 12.76
C ARG A 260 -1.96 -16.36 11.97
N GLU A 261 -0.86 -15.75 11.53
CA GLU A 261 -0.83 -14.52 10.75
C GLU A 261 -1.53 -14.62 9.38
N TRP A 262 -1.88 -15.85 8.94
CA TRP A 262 -2.62 -16.11 7.71
C TRP A 262 -4.13 -16.21 7.90
N PHE A 263 -4.61 -16.21 9.14
CA PHE A 263 -6.03 -16.30 9.45
C PHE A 263 -6.58 -14.94 9.88
N PRO A 264 -7.87 -14.67 9.64
CA PRO A 264 -8.53 -13.48 10.18
C PRO A 264 -8.40 -13.43 11.71
N TYR A 265 -8.34 -12.22 12.25
CA TYR A 265 -8.48 -12.03 13.69
C TYR A 265 -9.80 -12.61 14.19
N ASP A 266 -9.79 -13.20 15.38
CA ASP A 266 -11.04 -13.38 16.10
C ASP A 266 -11.62 -12.00 16.49
N PRO A 267 -12.94 -11.87 16.64
CA PRO A 267 -13.58 -10.58 16.88
C PRO A 267 -13.04 -9.82 18.10
N ALA A 268 -12.63 -10.51 19.16
CA ALA A 268 -12.13 -9.88 20.37
C ALA A 268 -10.72 -9.31 20.14
N SER A 269 -9.84 -10.08 19.50
CA SER A 269 -8.51 -9.60 19.12
C SER A 269 -8.58 -8.47 18.10
N LEU A 270 -9.51 -8.53 17.15
CA LEU A 270 -9.73 -7.44 16.19
C LEU A 270 -10.14 -6.16 16.92
N LEU A 271 -11.10 -6.25 17.83
CA LEU A 271 -11.57 -5.11 18.60
C LEU A 271 -10.43 -4.54 19.46
N ALA A 272 -9.70 -5.37 20.19
CA ALA A 272 -8.59 -4.93 21.03
C ALA A 272 -7.49 -4.22 20.22
N ASN A 273 -7.23 -4.68 18.99
CA ASN A 273 -6.18 -4.12 18.14
C ASN A 273 -6.64 -2.87 17.37
N ALA A 274 -7.89 -2.83 16.94
CA ALA A 274 -8.38 -1.85 15.96
C ALA A 274 -9.53 -0.96 16.45
N LEU A 275 -9.87 -0.97 17.75
CA LEU A 275 -10.99 -0.20 18.31
C LEU A 275 -10.99 1.29 17.89
N PRO A 276 -9.87 2.04 17.97
CA PRO A 276 -9.88 3.46 17.57
C PRO A 276 -10.23 3.65 16.08
N ALA A 277 -9.75 2.77 15.21
CA ALA A 277 -10.09 2.79 13.79
C ALA A 277 -11.58 2.46 13.56
N MET A 278 -12.11 1.45 14.27
CA MET A 278 -13.52 1.08 14.19
C MET A 278 -14.44 2.20 14.68
N CYS A 279 -14.09 2.87 15.79
CA CYS A 279 -14.80 4.06 16.28
C CYS A 279 -14.78 5.19 15.25
N TYR A 280 -13.64 5.41 14.59
CA TYR A 280 -13.51 6.43 13.54
C TYR A 280 -14.39 6.11 12.32
N VAL A 281 -14.44 4.85 11.90
CA VAL A 281 -15.34 4.40 10.82
C VAL A 281 -16.81 4.58 11.23
N ALA A 282 -17.19 4.19 12.44
CA ALA A 282 -18.55 4.35 12.95
C ALA A 282 -18.98 5.84 12.98
N PHE A 283 -18.08 6.74 13.40
CA PHE A 283 -18.29 8.18 13.33
C PHE A 283 -18.46 8.67 11.88
N GLY A 284 -17.64 8.17 10.94
CA GLY A 284 -17.79 8.48 9.53
C GLY A 284 -19.16 8.05 8.97
N VAL A 285 -19.64 6.86 9.37
CA VAL A 285 -20.96 6.33 8.97
C VAL A 285 -22.10 7.19 9.52
N SER A 286 -22.03 7.65 10.77
CA SER A 286 -23.08 8.51 11.34
C SER A 286 -23.19 9.82 10.57
N VAL A 287 -22.05 10.46 10.27
CA VAL A 287 -21.99 11.70 9.48
C VAL A 287 -22.50 11.49 8.05
N LEU A 288 -22.15 10.37 7.41
CA LEU A 288 -22.61 10.06 6.04
C LEU A 288 -24.12 9.81 6.01
N THR A 289 -24.66 9.17 7.04
CA THR A 289 -26.10 8.88 7.18
C THR A 289 -26.90 10.18 7.33
N GLU A 290 -26.43 11.11 8.18
CA GLU A 290 -27.05 12.43 8.36
C GLU A 290 -27.05 13.26 7.07
N ARG A 291 -25.96 13.21 6.30
CA ARG A 291 -25.85 13.96 5.03
C ARG A 291 -26.61 13.31 3.88
N GLY A 292 -26.93 12.02 3.99
CA GLY A 292 -27.56 11.20 2.98
C GLY A 292 -26.52 10.50 2.08
N VAL A 293 -26.44 9.18 2.21
CA VAL A 293 -25.41 8.30 1.59
C VAL A 293 -25.25 8.50 0.07
N ARG A 294 -26.32 8.84 -0.65
CA ARG A 294 -26.27 9.03 -2.12
C ARG A 294 -25.70 10.36 -2.57
N ARG A 295 -25.46 11.31 -1.66
CA ARG A 295 -25.00 12.67 -2.02
C ARG A 295 -23.49 12.79 -2.18
N ASP A 296 -22.70 11.87 -1.62
CA ASP A 296 -21.24 11.94 -1.65
C ASP A 296 -20.63 10.62 -2.12
N ARG A 297 -20.29 10.60 -3.42
CA ARG A 297 -19.68 9.45 -4.08
C ARG A 297 -18.30 9.10 -3.50
N ASP A 298 -17.48 10.10 -3.21
CA ASP A 298 -16.11 9.87 -2.73
C ASP A 298 -16.13 9.31 -1.29
N ALA A 299 -17.02 9.83 -0.43
CA ALA A 299 -17.22 9.29 0.91
C ALA A 299 -17.78 7.85 0.89
N LEU A 300 -18.75 7.57 0.00
CA LEU A 300 -19.29 6.22 -0.16
C LEU A 300 -18.23 5.22 -0.66
N ALA A 301 -17.37 5.63 -1.60
CA ALA A 301 -16.26 4.80 -2.05
C ALA A 301 -15.26 4.52 -0.92
N ALA A 302 -14.92 5.53 -0.11
CA ALA A 302 -14.03 5.37 1.03
C ALA A 302 -14.61 4.42 2.10
N LEU A 303 -15.91 4.54 2.37
CA LEU A 303 -16.62 3.61 3.26
C LEU A 303 -16.59 2.17 2.72
N ALA A 304 -16.82 1.98 1.42
CA ALA A 304 -16.77 0.67 0.80
C ALA A 304 -15.38 0.03 0.92
N VAL A 305 -14.30 0.81 0.79
CA VAL A 305 -12.92 0.32 1.04
C VAL A 305 -12.72 -0.05 2.51
N ALA A 306 -13.28 0.69 3.46
CA ALA A 306 -13.08 0.47 4.89
C ALA A 306 -13.77 -0.79 5.44
N VAL A 307 -14.72 -1.38 4.70
CA VAL A 307 -15.52 -2.54 5.14
C VAL A 307 -15.04 -3.86 4.49
N VAL A 308 -14.16 -3.79 3.49
CA VAL A 308 -13.54 -4.95 2.83
C VAL A 308 -12.26 -5.35 3.57
#